data_AF-A0A397V5B6-F1
#
_entry.id   AF-A0A397V5B6-F1
#
_cell.length_a   1.000
_cell.length_b   1.000
_cell.length_c   1.000
_cell.angle_alpha   90.00
_cell.angle_beta   90.00
_cell.angle_gamma   90.00
#
_symmetry.space_group_name_H-M   'P 1'
#
loop_
_entity.id
_entity.type
_entity.pdbx_description
1 polymer ?
#
loop_
_entity_poly.entity_id
_entity_poly.type
_entity_poly.pdbx_seq_one_letter_code
_entity_poly.pdbx_strand_id
1 'polypeptide(L)'
;FWENFDNIAPINYKISYDQAGLSQYCFTQPVGEQWPTMAEIIQSGKRVINFIDTNADTDSVPWLMPEYDYVFETPFENFNHNAWQCTVDRPKDQPQQMYMINHFLYNKITNTNVEIPHRYSVNVTNAANLAQHVQNCTNIFEKRPNYVTVDFYDKGSNNINAFSIVADLNNVSYIPPKFGGSGIDGTKQSDASSLKLNVNVRQNIGFILVGAITFIIFIINRI
;
A
#
# COMPACT_ATOMS: atom_id res chain seq x y z
N PHE A 1 6.63 0.41 2.47
CA PHE A 1 7.26 1.05 1.32
C PHE A 1 7.15 2.53 1.51
N TRP A 2 8.12 3.25 0.98
CA TRP A 2 8.15 4.68 0.96
C TRP A 2 8.10 5.11 -0.49
N GLU A 3 6.93 5.60 -0.91
CA GLU A 3 6.78 6.37 -2.15
C GLU A 3 7.41 7.73 -1.89
N ASN A 4 8.64 7.94 -2.36
CA ASN A 4 9.49 9.07 -2.00
C ASN A 4 9.38 10.21 -3.01
N PHE A 5 8.14 10.60 -3.30
CA PHE A 5 7.83 11.69 -4.22
C PHE A 5 8.54 13.01 -3.86
N ASP A 6 8.66 13.29 -2.56
CA ASP A 6 9.29 14.51 -2.04
C ASP A 6 10.83 14.45 -2.01
N ASN A 7 11.44 13.37 -2.51
CA ASN A 7 12.89 13.18 -2.53
C ASN A 7 13.55 13.39 -1.15
N ILE A 8 12.95 12.79 -0.13
CA ILE A 8 13.47 12.78 1.23
C ILE A 8 14.75 11.93 1.24
N ALA A 9 15.83 12.50 1.77
CA ALA A 9 17.09 11.78 1.91
C ALA A 9 16.95 10.56 2.86
N PRO A 10 17.51 9.38 2.52
CA PRO A 10 17.48 8.17 3.35
C PRO A 10 17.82 8.37 4.83
N ILE A 11 18.79 9.24 5.11
CA ILE A 11 19.21 9.53 6.48
C ILE A 11 18.08 10.09 7.36
N ASN A 12 17.11 10.80 6.79
CA ASN A 12 15.97 11.35 7.54
C ASN A 12 14.97 10.25 7.94
N TYR A 13 14.81 9.21 7.11
CA TYR A 13 14.07 8.01 7.51
C TYR A 13 14.79 7.33 8.67
N LYS A 14 16.12 7.17 8.58
CA LYS A 14 16.91 6.56 9.66
C LYS A 14 16.75 7.31 10.98
N ILE A 15 16.83 8.63 10.99
CA ILE A 15 16.63 9.45 12.20
C ILE A 15 15.25 9.18 12.81
N SER A 16 14.19 9.17 11.99
CA SER A 16 12.83 8.91 12.46
C SER A 16 12.67 7.49 13.02
N TYR A 17 13.26 6.49 12.36
CA TYR A 17 13.24 5.10 12.82
C TYR A 17 14.04 4.91 14.10
N ASP A 18 15.19 5.58 14.26
CA ASP A 18 15.99 5.53 15.48
C ASP A 18 15.22 6.14 16.66
N GLN A 19 14.57 7.30 16.45
CA GLN A 19 13.74 7.96 17.46
C GLN A 19 12.53 7.11 17.88
N ALA A 20 11.94 6.39 16.93
CA ALA A 20 10.85 5.44 17.21
C ALA A 20 11.34 4.10 17.80
N GLY A 21 12.65 3.88 17.88
CA GLY A 21 13.25 2.61 18.31
C GLY A 21 13.05 1.46 17.31
N LEU A 22 12.71 1.75 16.06
CA LEU A 22 12.40 0.78 15.02
C LEU A 22 13.62 0.24 14.28
N SER A 23 14.70 1.01 14.16
CA SER A 23 15.89 0.64 13.37
C SER A 23 16.47 -0.72 13.76
N GLN A 24 16.44 -1.06 15.05
CA GLN A 24 16.93 -2.35 15.55
C GLN A 24 16.14 -3.55 15.01
N TYR A 25 14.90 -3.34 14.58
CA TYR A 25 13.99 -4.36 14.06
C TYR A 25 13.98 -4.43 12.53
N CYS A 26 14.69 -3.54 11.85
CA CYS A 26 14.76 -3.52 10.40
C CYS A 26 15.65 -4.65 9.87
N PHE A 27 15.11 -5.38 8.90
CA PHE A 27 15.78 -6.44 8.16
C PHE A 27 16.40 -5.89 6.87
N THR A 28 17.56 -6.42 6.49
CA THR A 28 18.25 -6.12 5.23
C THR A 28 18.44 -7.42 4.47
N GLN A 29 17.98 -7.46 3.21
CA GLN A 29 18.19 -8.58 2.30
C GLN A 29 19.27 -8.21 1.28
N PRO A 30 20.31 -9.03 1.07
CA PRO A 30 21.21 -8.84 -0.07
C PRO A 30 20.47 -9.03 -1.40
N VAL A 31 20.72 -8.16 -2.38
CA VAL A 31 20.08 -8.24 -3.71
C VAL A 31 20.42 -9.58 -4.38
N GLY A 32 19.41 -10.22 -4.97
CA GLY A 32 19.57 -11.47 -5.72
C GLY A 32 19.69 -12.75 -4.87
N GLU A 33 19.91 -12.64 -3.56
CA GLU A 33 19.92 -13.80 -2.67
C GLU A 33 18.50 -14.31 -2.39
N GLN A 34 18.41 -15.59 -2.01
CA GLN A 34 17.15 -16.19 -1.61
C GLN A 34 16.61 -15.53 -0.33
N TRP A 35 15.31 -15.22 -0.31
CA TRP A 35 14.66 -14.69 0.89
C TRP A 35 14.59 -15.76 2.00
N PRO A 36 14.94 -15.41 3.25
CA PRO A 36 14.65 -16.26 4.39
C PRO A 36 13.14 -16.35 4.62
N THR A 37 12.73 -17.40 5.34
CA THR A 37 11.36 -17.54 5.79
C THR A 37 11.00 -16.45 6.80
N MET A 38 9.70 -16.15 6.93
CA MET A 38 9.21 -15.23 7.96
C MET A 38 9.61 -15.68 9.37
N ALA A 39 9.66 -16.98 9.62
CA ALA A 39 10.08 -17.54 10.91
C ALA A 39 11.54 -17.23 11.22
N GLU A 40 12.45 -17.35 10.25
CA GLU A 40 13.87 -17.02 10.41
C GLU A 40 14.08 -15.52 10.62
N ILE A 41 13.35 -14.67 9.87
CA ILE A 41 13.37 -13.21 10.07
C ILE A 41 12.96 -12.88 11.52
N ILE A 42 11.85 -13.44 12.00
CA ILE A 42 11.38 -13.22 13.38
C ILE A 42 12.40 -13.73 14.41
N GLN A 43 12.98 -14.92 14.20
CA GLN A 43 13.99 -15.49 15.10
C GLN A 43 15.27 -14.67 15.16
N SER A 44 15.65 -13.98 14.08
CA SER A 44 16.77 -13.02 14.07
C SER A 44 16.48 -11.73 14.86
N GLY A 45 15.28 -11.60 15.42
CA GLY A 45 14.82 -10.41 16.14
C GLY A 45 14.33 -9.29 15.22
N LYS A 46 14.38 -9.47 13.90
CA LYS A 46 13.89 -8.52 12.90
C LYS A 46 12.41 -8.75 12.59
N ARG A 47 11.70 -7.70 12.21
CA ARG A 47 10.26 -7.75 11.88
C ARG A 47 9.77 -6.60 10.99
N VAL A 48 10.68 -5.74 10.53
CA VAL A 48 10.36 -4.59 9.68
C VAL A 48 11.17 -4.71 8.40
N ILE A 49 10.49 -4.82 7.25
CA ILE A 49 11.09 -4.83 5.92
C ILE A 49 10.69 -3.51 5.26
N ASN A 50 11.67 -2.74 4.79
CA ASN A 50 11.43 -1.44 4.18
C ASN A 50 11.96 -1.40 2.75
N PHE A 51 11.14 -0.82 1.88
CA PHE A 51 11.49 -0.48 0.51
C PHE A 51 11.28 1.03 0.30
N ILE A 52 12.06 1.61 -0.60
CA ILE A 52 11.90 2.98 -1.09
C ILE A 52 11.98 2.97 -2.62
N ASP A 53 11.07 3.68 -3.29
CA ASP A 53 10.95 3.70 -4.74
C ASP A 53 12.12 4.45 -5.43
N THR A 54 12.65 5.47 -4.77
CA THR A 54 13.65 6.40 -5.30
C THR A 54 14.63 6.86 -4.23
N ASN A 55 15.86 7.15 -4.66
CA ASN A 55 16.91 7.71 -3.82
C ASN A 55 17.32 6.82 -2.63
N ALA A 56 17.27 5.49 -2.79
CA ALA A 56 17.88 4.58 -1.82
C ALA A 56 19.39 4.88 -1.68
N ASP A 57 19.89 4.77 -0.45
CA ASP A 57 21.32 4.82 -0.12
C ASP A 57 21.60 3.68 0.85
N THR A 58 21.94 2.53 0.30
CA THR A 58 22.18 1.30 1.05
C THR A 58 23.53 1.29 1.77
N ASP A 59 24.44 2.21 1.44
CA ASP A 59 25.70 2.40 2.16
C ASP A 59 25.43 3.09 3.51
N SER A 60 24.59 4.14 3.51
CA SER A 60 24.24 4.88 4.72
C SER A 60 23.09 4.25 5.52
N VAL A 61 22.10 3.67 4.83
CA VAL A 61 20.89 3.10 5.44
C VAL A 61 20.59 1.71 4.84
N PRO A 62 21.35 0.66 5.20
CA PRO A 62 21.30 -0.64 4.51
C PRO A 62 19.93 -1.34 4.51
N TRP A 63 19.07 -1.05 5.48
CA TRP A 63 17.75 -1.68 5.59
C TRP A 63 16.66 -0.98 4.77
N LEU A 64 16.95 0.20 4.22
CA LEU A 64 16.03 0.94 3.35
C LEU A 64 16.32 0.56 1.91
N MET A 65 15.76 -0.58 1.50
CA MET A 65 16.13 -1.24 0.26
C MET A 65 15.50 -0.55 -0.97
N PRO A 66 16.20 -0.45 -2.10
CA PRO A 66 15.62 0.04 -3.36
C PRO A 66 14.51 -0.91 -3.81
N GLU A 67 13.28 -0.43 -3.92
CA GLU A 67 12.10 -1.24 -4.21
C GLU A 67 12.26 -2.14 -5.44
N TYR A 68 12.69 -1.55 -6.55
CA TYR A 68 12.70 -2.19 -7.86
C TYR A 68 13.77 -3.28 -8.03
N ASP A 69 14.65 -3.47 -7.05
CA ASP A 69 15.58 -4.60 -6.98
C ASP A 69 14.91 -5.85 -6.36
N TYR A 70 13.74 -5.72 -5.72
CA TYR A 70 13.08 -6.82 -4.99
C TYR A 70 11.61 -7.01 -5.36
N VAL A 71 10.93 -5.94 -5.78
CA VAL A 71 9.49 -5.89 -6.01
C VAL A 71 9.25 -5.31 -7.39
N PHE A 72 8.40 -5.98 -8.17
CA PHE A 72 7.82 -5.37 -9.35
C PHE A 72 6.35 -5.04 -9.12
N GLU A 73 5.82 -4.13 -9.90
CA GLU A 73 4.45 -3.66 -9.77
C GLU A 73 3.65 -3.82 -11.07
N THR A 74 2.34 -3.97 -10.93
CA THR A 74 1.38 -3.83 -12.04
C THR A 74 1.14 -2.35 -12.39
N PRO A 75 0.57 -2.02 -13.57
CA PRO A 75 0.23 -0.65 -13.91
C PRO A 75 -0.65 0.04 -12.87
N PHE A 76 -0.30 1.27 -12.49
CA PHE A 76 -1.03 2.03 -11.48
C PHE A 76 -2.12 2.95 -12.07
N GLU A 77 -1.96 3.45 -13.29
CA GLU A 77 -2.90 4.35 -13.96
C GLU A 77 -4.08 3.59 -14.60
N ASN A 78 -5.18 3.43 -13.86
CA ASN A 78 -6.40 2.78 -14.38
C ASN A 78 -7.59 3.75 -14.41
N PHE A 79 -8.25 3.85 -15.58
CA PHE A 79 -9.47 4.66 -15.79
C PHE A 79 -10.71 3.82 -16.10
N ASN A 80 -10.52 2.50 -16.24
CA ASN A 80 -11.59 1.57 -16.59
C ASN A 80 -11.73 0.52 -15.49
N HIS A 81 -12.90 0.49 -14.85
CA HIS A 81 -13.21 -0.41 -13.76
C HIS A 81 -13.14 -1.90 -14.14
N ASN A 82 -13.15 -2.25 -15.43
CA ASN A 82 -13.10 -3.63 -15.93
C ASN A 82 -11.75 -4.02 -16.55
N ALA A 83 -10.74 -3.15 -16.57
CA ALA A 83 -9.51 -3.37 -17.35
C ALA A 83 -8.24 -3.31 -16.48
N TRP A 84 -8.23 -4.09 -15.40
CA TRP A 84 -7.05 -4.24 -14.55
C TRP A 84 -6.03 -5.15 -15.23
N GLN A 85 -4.83 -4.61 -15.48
CA GLN A 85 -3.78 -5.31 -16.21
C GLN A 85 -2.83 -6.04 -15.25
N CYS A 86 -2.55 -7.31 -15.55
CA CYS A 86 -1.54 -8.10 -14.86
C CYS A 86 -0.29 -8.22 -15.74
N THR A 87 0.40 -7.10 -15.92
CA THR A 87 1.68 -7.00 -16.63
C THR A 87 2.75 -6.44 -15.69
N VAL A 88 4.02 -6.69 -16.01
CA VAL A 88 5.15 -6.13 -15.26
C VAL A 88 5.40 -4.71 -15.76
N ASP A 89 5.16 -3.70 -14.93
CA ASP A 89 5.24 -2.30 -15.35
C ASP A 89 6.39 -1.52 -14.73
N ARG A 90 6.63 -1.71 -13.42
CA ARG A 90 7.75 -1.07 -12.72
C ARG A 90 8.55 -2.11 -11.92
N PRO A 91 9.85 -2.32 -12.21
CA PRO A 91 10.56 -1.86 -13.40
C PRO A 91 10.01 -2.53 -14.66
N LYS A 92 10.05 -1.82 -15.79
CA LYS A 92 9.38 -2.27 -17.03
C LYS A 92 9.92 -3.62 -17.51
N ASP A 93 9.01 -4.57 -17.69
CA ASP A 93 9.27 -5.92 -18.21
C ASP A 93 10.36 -6.69 -17.42
N GLN A 94 10.56 -6.35 -16.15
CA GLN A 94 11.60 -6.91 -15.28
C GLN A 94 10.96 -7.50 -14.01
N PRO A 95 10.53 -8.78 -14.04
CA PRO A 95 9.94 -9.41 -12.87
C PRO A 95 10.99 -9.62 -11.78
N GLN A 96 10.59 -9.29 -10.55
CA GLN A 96 11.33 -9.52 -9.32
C GLN A 96 10.74 -10.67 -8.47
N GLN A 97 11.46 -11.06 -7.42
CA GLN A 97 11.07 -12.15 -6.52
C GLN A 97 9.69 -11.88 -5.89
N MET A 98 9.42 -10.62 -5.49
CA MET A 98 8.13 -10.18 -4.98
C MET A 98 7.37 -9.33 -5.99
N TYR A 99 6.07 -9.17 -5.78
CA TYR A 99 5.30 -8.20 -6.56
C TYR A 99 4.16 -7.53 -5.80
N MET A 100 3.81 -6.34 -6.27
CA MET A 100 2.73 -5.51 -5.79
C MET A 100 1.64 -5.37 -6.85
N ILE A 101 0.40 -5.46 -6.42
CA ILE A 101 -0.75 -5.10 -7.24
C ILE A 101 -1.14 -3.66 -6.93
N ASN A 102 -1.03 -2.80 -7.95
CA ASN A 102 -1.61 -1.46 -7.94
C ASN A 102 -3.08 -1.52 -8.37
N HIS A 103 -3.98 -1.19 -7.45
CA HIS A 103 -5.42 -1.19 -7.69
C HIS A 103 -6.03 0.19 -7.40
N PHE A 104 -5.58 1.17 -8.17
CA PHE A 104 -6.08 2.55 -8.12
C PHE A 104 -7.01 2.81 -9.30
N LEU A 105 -8.20 3.36 -9.05
CA LEU A 105 -9.12 3.78 -10.10
C LEU A 105 -9.22 5.30 -10.10
N TYR A 106 -8.92 5.92 -11.23
CA TYR A 106 -8.93 7.37 -11.38
C TYR A 106 -10.11 7.88 -12.21
N ASN A 107 -10.51 9.12 -11.92
CA ASN A 107 -11.34 9.97 -12.77
C ASN A 107 -10.60 11.25 -13.10
N LYS A 108 -10.92 11.85 -14.23
CA LYS A 108 -10.44 13.20 -14.59
C LYS A 108 -11.47 14.25 -14.22
N ILE A 109 -11.03 15.34 -13.61
CA ILE A 109 -11.90 16.51 -13.41
C ILE A 109 -12.17 17.10 -14.79
N THR A 110 -13.46 17.30 -15.12
CA THR A 110 -13.91 17.80 -16.43
C THR A 110 -13.14 19.07 -16.83
N ASN A 111 -12.66 19.09 -18.07
CA ASN A 111 -11.86 20.18 -18.64
C ASN A 111 -10.50 20.44 -17.97
N THR A 112 -9.95 19.46 -17.26
CA THR A 112 -8.59 19.53 -16.70
C THR A 112 -7.83 18.22 -16.96
N ASN A 113 -6.51 18.24 -16.75
CA ASN A 113 -5.68 17.04 -16.72
C ASN A 113 -5.49 16.51 -15.28
N VAL A 114 -6.29 16.99 -14.32
CA VAL A 114 -6.18 16.56 -12.93
C VAL A 114 -6.91 15.25 -12.74
N GLU A 115 -6.16 14.24 -12.30
CA GLU A 115 -6.64 12.90 -11.98
C GLU A 115 -6.90 12.81 -10.47
N ILE A 116 -8.04 12.24 -10.11
CA ILE A 116 -8.47 12.06 -8.72
C ILE A 116 -8.96 10.62 -8.50
N PRO A 117 -8.77 10.05 -7.30
CA PRO A 117 -9.35 8.76 -6.97
C PRO A 117 -10.87 8.72 -7.18
N HIS A 118 -11.36 7.65 -7.81
CA HIS A 118 -12.77 7.44 -8.12
C HIS A 118 -13.56 6.98 -6.88
N ARG A 119 -13.78 7.88 -5.92
CA ARG A 119 -14.44 7.56 -4.64
C ARG A 119 -15.86 6.98 -4.76
N TYR A 120 -16.61 7.30 -5.82
CA TYR A 120 -18.03 6.92 -5.94
C TYR A 120 -18.26 5.44 -6.26
N SER A 121 -17.24 4.74 -6.76
CA SER A 121 -17.31 3.31 -7.10
C SER A 121 -16.53 2.45 -6.13
N VAL A 122 -15.98 3.03 -5.05
CA VAL A 122 -15.03 2.38 -4.15
C VAL A 122 -15.57 1.08 -3.54
N ASN A 123 -16.88 1.01 -3.28
CA ASN A 123 -17.54 -0.19 -2.75
C ASN A 123 -17.48 -1.39 -3.71
N VAL A 124 -17.32 -1.14 -5.01
CA VAL A 124 -17.16 -2.16 -6.05
C VAL A 124 -15.68 -2.34 -6.38
N THR A 125 -14.93 -1.23 -6.54
CA THR A 125 -13.49 -1.23 -6.80
C THR A 125 -12.75 -2.09 -5.76
N ASN A 126 -12.87 -1.76 -4.47
CA ASN A 126 -12.14 -2.47 -3.41
C ASN A 126 -12.78 -3.80 -2.97
N ALA A 127 -13.82 -4.27 -3.67
CA ALA A 127 -14.49 -5.53 -3.39
C ALA A 127 -14.37 -6.48 -4.59
N ALA A 128 -15.41 -6.57 -5.42
CA ALA A 128 -15.47 -7.51 -6.53
C ALA A 128 -14.32 -7.30 -7.52
N ASN A 129 -13.97 -6.05 -7.86
CA ASN A 129 -12.93 -5.77 -8.84
C ASN A 129 -11.54 -6.11 -8.30
N LEU A 130 -11.24 -5.76 -7.05
CA LEU A 130 -9.98 -6.12 -6.42
C LEU A 130 -9.84 -7.65 -6.30
N ALA A 131 -10.90 -8.36 -5.90
CA ALA A 131 -10.86 -9.82 -5.80
C ALA A 131 -10.58 -10.46 -7.17
N GLN A 132 -11.22 -9.98 -8.23
CA GLN A 132 -10.95 -10.43 -9.60
C GLN A 132 -9.53 -10.08 -10.06
N HIS A 133 -9.04 -8.88 -9.75
CA HIS A 133 -7.69 -8.44 -10.12
C HIS A 133 -6.63 -9.32 -9.47
N VAL A 134 -6.75 -9.56 -8.15
CA VAL A 134 -5.90 -10.48 -7.39
C VAL A 134 -5.91 -11.88 -8.00
N GLN A 135 -7.10 -12.44 -8.27
CA GLN A 135 -7.22 -13.78 -8.83
C GLN A 135 -6.56 -13.87 -10.21
N ASN A 136 -6.81 -12.89 -11.07
CA ASN A 136 -6.24 -12.84 -12.42
C ASN A 136 -4.72 -12.77 -12.38
N CYS A 137 -4.16 -11.86 -11.56
CA CYS A 137 -2.71 -11.72 -11.45
C CYS A 137 -2.05 -12.93 -10.79
N THR A 138 -2.74 -13.56 -9.84
CA THR A 138 -2.25 -14.81 -9.24
C THR A 138 -2.15 -15.93 -10.27
N ASN A 139 -3.11 -16.02 -11.18
CA ASN A 139 -3.11 -17.00 -12.26
C ASN A 139 -2.04 -16.68 -13.32
N ILE A 140 -1.91 -15.41 -13.71
CA ILE A 140 -0.96 -14.98 -14.75
C ILE A 140 0.49 -15.07 -14.29
N PHE A 141 0.78 -14.64 -13.08
CA PHE A 141 2.14 -14.67 -12.53
C PHE A 141 2.48 -15.99 -11.83
N GLU A 142 1.50 -16.90 -11.69
CA GLU A 142 1.64 -18.19 -10.98
C GLU A 142 2.16 -18.04 -9.53
N LYS A 143 1.94 -16.88 -8.91
CA LYS A 143 2.27 -16.58 -7.51
C LYS A 143 1.26 -15.61 -6.93
N ARG A 144 1.05 -15.66 -5.61
CA ARG A 144 0.21 -14.67 -4.89
C ARG A 144 0.94 -13.33 -4.75
N PRO A 145 0.22 -12.20 -4.75
CA PRO A 145 0.85 -10.90 -4.52
C PRO A 145 1.47 -10.85 -3.14
N ASN A 146 2.56 -10.10 -3.00
CA ASN A 146 3.14 -9.80 -1.70
C ASN A 146 2.49 -8.57 -1.08
N TYR A 147 2.04 -7.65 -1.95
CA TYR A 147 1.48 -6.36 -1.56
C TYR A 147 0.25 -6.03 -2.41
N VAL A 148 -0.75 -5.45 -1.77
CA VAL A 148 -1.94 -4.89 -2.42
C VAL A 148 -2.05 -3.44 -2.02
N THR A 149 -2.09 -2.54 -3.01
CA THR A 149 -2.23 -1.10 -2.83
C THR A 149 -3.54 -0.61 -3.43
N VAL A 150 -4.25 0.19 -2.63
CA VAL A 150 -5.60 0.69 -2.93
C VAL A 150 -5.77 2.09 -2.36
N ASP A 151 -6.67 2.86 -2.96
CA ASP A 151 -7.28 4.02 -2.30
C ASP A 151 -8.40 3.56 -1.38
N PHE A 152 -8.66 4.27 -0.27
CA PHE A 152 -9.81 4.00 0.62
C PHE A 152 -9.89 2.54 1.11
N TYR A 153 -8.77 2.02 1.63
CA TYR A 153 -8.56 0.62 2.01
C TYR A 153 -9.64 0.00 2.92
N ASP A 154 -10.37 0.81 3.67
CA ASP A 154 -11.44 0.38 4.59
C ASP A 154 -12.80 0.18 3.89
N LYS A 155 -12.94 0.63 2.64
CA LYS A 155 -14.19 0.58 1.87
C LYS A 155 -14.31 -0.70 1.06
N GLY A 156 -15.56 -1.08 0.77
CA GLY A 156 -15.94 -2.30 0.10
C GLY A 156 -17.44 -2.54 0.21
N SER A 157 -17.91 -3.73 -0.16
CA SER A 157 -19.33 -4.11 -0.10
C SER A 157 -19.51 -5.54 0.37
N ASN A 158 -20.65 -5.84 1.00
CA ASN A 158 -21.01 -7.21 1.44
C ASN A 158 -19.93 -7.88 2.31
N ASN A 159 -19.31 -7.12 3.22
CA ASN A 159 -18.18 -7.55 4.07
C ASN A 159 -16.89 -7.94 3.30
N ILE A 160 -16.82 -7.63 2.00
CA ILE A 160 -15.63 -7.80 1.17
C ILE A 160 -14.95 -6.44 1.01
N ASN A 161 -13.69 -6.35 1.40
CA ASN A 161 -12.82 -5.19 1.19
C ASN A 161 -11.35 -5.64 1.05
N ALA A 162 -10.43 -4.69 0.95
CA ALA A 162 -9.00 -5.00 0.82
C ALA A 162 -8.47 -5.89 1.95
N PHE A 163 -8.91 -5.68 3.20
CA PHE A 163 -8.50 -6.53 4.33
C PHE A 163 -9.04 -7.95 4.24
N SER A 164 -10.31 -8.14 3.85
CA SER A 164 -10.87 -9.49 3.72
C SER A 164 -10.14 -10.27 2.63
N ILE A 165 -9.88 -9.64 1.49
CA ILE A 165 -9.18 -10.25 0.36
C ILE A 165 -7.75 -10.63 0.76
N VAL A 166 -7.04 -9.77 1.48
CA VAL A 166 -5.70 -10.09 1.97
C VAL A 166 -5.74 -11.20 3.04
N ALA A 167 -6.73 -11.22 3.93
CA ALA A 167 -6.90 -12.30 4.88
C ALA A 167 -7.10 -13.66 4.20
N ASP A 168 -7.91 -13.70 3.14
CA ASP A 168 -8.13 -14.90 2.34
C ASP A 168 -6.84 -15.37 1.66
N LEU A 169 -6.04 -14.45 1.10
CA LEU A 169 -4.73 -14.76 0.51
C LEU A 169 -3.72 -15.34 1.51
N ASN A 170 -3.87 -14.95 2.78
CA ASN A 170 -3.08 -15.45 3.90
C ASN A 170 -3.67 -16.69 4.58
N ASN A 171 -4.84 -17.16 4.14
CA ASN A 171 -5.59 -18.23 4.79
C ASN A 171 -5.83 -17.98 6.29
N VAL A 172 -6.19 -16.73 6.63
CA VAL A 172 -6.58 -16.32 7.99
C VAL A 172 -8.00 -15.77 7.98
N SER A 173 -8.71 -15.91 9.09
CA SER A 173 -10.07 -15.38 9.20
C SER A 173 -10.06 -13.84 9.28
N TYR A 174 -10.85 -13.20 8.42
CA TYR A 174 -11.14 -11.78 8.55
C TYR A 174 -12.31 -11.54 9.49
N ILE A 175 -12.10 -10.72 10.51
CA ILE A 175 -13.15 -10.19 11.38
C ILE A 175 -13.19 -8.68 11.13
N PRO A 176 -14.24 -8.14 10.50
CA PRO A 176 -14.35 -6.71 10.25
C PRO A 176 -14.13 -5.91 11.53
N PRO A 177 -13.12 -5.02 11.58
CA PRO A 177 -12.92 -4.17 12.73
C PRO A 177 -14.14 -3.28 12.94
N LYS A 178 -14.65 -3.23 14.17
CA LYS A 178 -15.65 -2.24 14.58
C LYS A 178 -14.96 -0.89 14.74
N PHE A 179 -14.61 -0.23 13.64
CA PHE A 179 -14.26 1.18 13.71
C PHE A 179 -15.51 1.95 14.17
N GLY A 180 -15.33 2.87 15.13
CA GLY A 180 -16.39 3.42 15.96
C GLY A 180 -17.69 3.75 15.21
N GLY A 181 -18.80 3.16 15.66
CA GLY A 181 -20.15 3.50 15.24
C GLY A 181 -20.53 3.05 13.82
N SER A 182 -21.18 1.88 13.75
CA SER A 182 -21.84 1.32 12.56
C SER A 182 -20.91 0.78 11.47
N GLY A 183 -20.48 -0.47 11.67
CA GLY A 183 -20.21 -1.34 10.54
C GLY A 183 -21.44 -1.47 9.64
N ILE A 184 -21.16 -1.74 8.36
CA ILE A 184 -22.05 -2.31 7.35
C ILE A 184 -23.02 -1.34 6.64
N ASP A 185 -23.24 -0.10 7.11
CA ASP A 185 -24.09 0.86 6.38
C ASP A 185 -23.30 2.06 5.83
N GLY A 186 -23.09 2.07 4.52
CA GLY A 186 -22.47 3.15 3.74
C GLY A 186 -23.31 4.44 3.66
N THR A 187 -23.97 4.84 4.75
CA THR A 187 -24.87 6.02 4.79
C THR A 187 -24.44 7.12 5.75
N LYS A 188 -23.29 7.00 6.42
CA LYS A 188 -22.71 8.12 7.19
C LYS A 188 -21.33 8.46 6.68
N GLN A 189 -21.27 9.58 5.98
CA GLN A 189 -20.04 10.28 5.62
C GLN A 189 -19.33 10.66 6.93
N SER A 190 -18.36 9.86 7.36
CA SER A 190 -17.40 10.26 8.39
C SER A 190 -16.46 11.29 7.76
N ASP A 191 -17.02 12.47 7.57
CA ASP A 191 -16.33 13.62 7.04
C ASP A 191 -15.45 14.17 8.18
N ALA A 192 -14.16 14.40 7.92
CA ALA A 192 -13.22 14.97 8.89
C ALA A 192 -13.66 16.37 9.39
N SER A 193 -14.66 16.97 8.74
CA SER A 193 -15.37 18.18 9.14
C SER A 193 -16.20 18.03 10.43
N SER A 194 -16.47 16.81 10.89
CA SER A 194 -17.20 16.53 12.14
C SER A 194 -16.34 16.54 13.41
N LEU A 195 -15.01 16.62 13.27
CA LEU A 195 -14.12 16.85 14.40
C LEU A 195 -14.23 18.31 14.85
N LYS A 196 -15.05 18.56 15.89
CA LYS A 196 -14.97 19.82 16.65
C LYS A 196 -13.65 19.85 17.42
N LEU A 197 -12.59 20.27 16.74
CA LEU A 197 -11.33 20.64 17.33
C LEU A 197 -11.51 21.96 18.07
N ASN A 198 -11.54 21.91 19.41
CA ASN A 198 -11.42 23.08 20.26
C ASN A 198 -9.95 23.52 20.23
N VAL A 199 -9.54 24.23 19.18
CA VAL A 199 -8.17 24.74 19.05
C VAL A 199 -8.22 26.25 19.06
N ASN A 200 -7.63 26.85 20.10
CA ASN A 200 -7.25 28.26 20.09
C ASN A 200 -6.04 28.41 19.13
N VAL A 201 -6.29 28.66 17.85
CA VAL A 201 -5.22 28.99 16.87
C VAL A 201 -5.35 30.44 16.47
N ARG A 202 -4.33 31.23 16.79
CA ARG A 202 -4.06 32.50 16.10
C ARG A 202 -3.78 32.18 14.64
N GLN A 203 -4.61 32.71 13.74
CA GLN A 203 -4.50 32.52 12.30
C GLN A 203 -3.13 32.98 11.79
N ASN A 204 -2.41 32.07 11.14
CA ASN A 204 -1.51 32.41 10.03
C ASN A 204 -1.79 31.40 8.92
N ILE A 205 -2.20 31.93 7.77
CA ILE A 205 -2.82 31.20 6.67
C ILE A 205 -1.69 30.71 5.76
N GLY A 206 -1.46 29.39 5.73
CA GLY A 206 -0.63 28.72 4.73
C GLY A 206 -1.38 27.49 4.23
N PHE A 207 -1.68 27.44 2.94
CA PHE A 207 -2.37 26.31 2.31
C PHE A 207 -1.43 25.09 2.27
N ILE A 208 -1.81 24.00 2.95
CA ILE A 208 -1.15 22.70 2.85
C ILE A 208 -2.05 21.79 1.99
N LEU A 209 -1.52 21.31 0.85
CA LEU A 209 -2.12 20.22 0.09
C LEU A 209 -2.06 18.94 0.93
N VAL A 210 -3.20 18.28 1.11
CA VAL A 210 -3.29 16.99 1.81
C VAL A 210 -2.92 15.90 0.81
N GLY A 211 -1.74 15.29 0.97
CA GLY A 211 -1.35 14.08 0.24
C GLY A 211 -2.26 12.90 0.61
N ALA A 212 -2.62 12.09 -0.37
CA ALA A 212 -3.34 10.84 -0.15
C ALA A 212 -2.44 9.86 0.61
N ILE A 213 -2.91 9.35 1.74
CA ILE A 213 -2.20 8.32 2.51
C ILE A 213 -2.49 6.97 1.83
N THR A 214 -1.53 6.48 1.05
CA THR A 214 -1.53 5.12 0.51
C THR A 214 -1.22 4.13 1.64
N PHE A 215 -2.08 3.15 1.86
CA PHE A 215 -1.84 2.05 2.79
C PHE A 215 -1.47 0.79 2.02
N ILE A 216 -0.37 0.15 2.43
CA ILE A 216 0.10 -1.13 1.87
C ILE A 216 -0.28 -2.24 2.83
N ILE A 217 -1.05 -3.22 2.33
CA ILE A 217 -1.43 -4.40 3.12
C ILE A 217 -0.55 -5.58 2.70
N PHE A 218 0.12 -6.18 3.68
CA PHE A 218 1.11 -7.24 3.49
C PHE A 218 0.46 -8.63 3.37
N ILE A 219 1.00 -9.46 2.49
CA ILE A 219 0.68 -10.88 2.38
C ILE A 219 1.87 -11.71 2.88
N ILE A 220 1.63 -12.51 3.91
CA ILE A 220 2.55 -13.48 4.46
C ILE A 220 2.44 -14.76 3.62
N ASN A 221 3.30 -14.90 2.60
CA ASN A 221 3.50 -16.20 1.98
C ASN A 221 4.23 -17.12 2.97
N ARG A 222 3.65 -18.30 3.25
CA ARG A 222 4.44 -19.44 3.73
C ARG A 222 5.26 -19.91 2.53
N ILE A 223 6.54 -19.57 2.52
CA ILE A 223 7.56 -20.28 1.74
C ILE A 223 7.68 -21.69 2.33
#